data_AF-A0A836QEX7-F1
#
_entry.id   AF-A0A836QEX7-F1
#
_cell.length_a   1.000
_cell.length_b   1.000
_cell.length_c   1.000
_cell.angle_alpha   90.00
_cell.angle_beta   90.00
_cell.angle_gamma   90.00
#
_symmetry.space_group_name_H-M   'P 1'
#
loop_
_entity.id
_entity.type
_entity.pdbx_description
1 polymer ?
#
loop_
_entity_poly.entity_id
_entity_poly.type
_entity_poly.pdbx_seq_one_letter_code
_entity_poly.pdbx_strand_id
1 'polypeptide(L)'
;EPTMRNYAIDRRFRVLPPMLFSGVNRRIMEITRTIPLGAGFEQHADKMAQLLVAYEGLRETRLKEIAPYYGGLLVDLGRTDEAIAVFHSALGLAPNLRVVRTMLIDALRRAGRYPEAQQMVQEEFDLSQARVKGVTGGAVRLSEYSAISLSASFLSFGEVGVGEQGSLKFTIANLGTATLEISRIQALGRPFSLAASTPRDARIEPGESLALETLFQPLRGGRFQSTLEIVSNARGRKTAEVRLSGQGVE
;
A
#
# COMPACT_ATOMS: atom_id res chain seq x y z
N GLU A 1 20.82 17.82 9.29
CA GLU A 1 19.85 16.72 9.10
C GLU A 1 18.84 17.12 8.05
N PRO A 2 18.72 16.42 6.91
CA PRO A 2 17.69 16.72 5.94
C PRO A 2 16.36 16.15 6.47
N THR A 3 15.37 17.03 6.60
CA THR A 3 14.07 16.74 7.19
C THR A 3 13.22 15.85 6.29
N MET A 4 12.71 14.75 6.86
CA MET A 4 11.87 13.71 6.25
C MET A 4 10.51 14.17 5.66
N ARG A 5 10.24 15.48 5.56
CA ARG A 5 8.91 16.01 5.16
C ARG A 5 8.60 15.89 3.67
N ASN A 6 9.58 15.59 2.82
CA ASN A 6 9.38 15.53 1.35
C ASN A 6 9.12 14.12 0.79
N TYR A 7 9.02 13.08 1.62
CA TYR A 7 8.63 11.72 1.19
C TYR A 7 7.10 11.55 1.07
N ALA A 8 6.38 12.65 0.85
CA ALA A 8 4.94 12.63 0.65
C ALA A 8 4.61 11.76 -0.56
N ILE A 9 3.91 10.68 -0.27
CA ILE A 9 3.31 9.67 -1.14
C ILE A 9 2.56 10.37 -2.28
N ASP A 10 3.21 10.59 -3.42
CA ASP A 10 2.56 11.00 -4.67
C ASP A 10 2.41 9.77 -5.59
N ARG A 11 1.20 9.58 -6.12
CA ARG A 11 0.70 8.34 -6.73
C ARG A 11 1.20 8.06 -8.15
N ARG A 12 2.34 8.63 -8.56
CA ARG A 12 2.89 8.43 -9.91
C ARG A 12 4.41 8.18 -9.98
N PHE A 13 5.16 8.38 -8.90
CA PHE A 13 6.62 8.13 -8.85
C PHE A 13 7.02 7.55 -7.50
N ARG A 14 7.23 6.23 -7.41
CA ARG A 14 7.55 5.57 -6.12
C ARG A 14 9.02 5.23 -5.88
N VAL A 15 9.94 5.58 -6.79
CA VAL A 15 11.38 5.61 -6.48
C VAL A 15 11.98 6.89 -7.03
N LEU A 16 12.11 7.92 -6.20
CA LEU A 16 12.99 9.04 -6.53
C LEU A 16 14.40 8.48 -6.77
N PRO A 17 15.06 8.84 -7.87
CA PRO A 17 16.48 8.60 -8.05
C PRO A 17 17.29 9.01 -6.82
N PRO A 18 18.38 8.30 -6.51
CA PRO A 18 19.30 8.67 -5.45
C PRO A 18 20.04 9.98 -5.79
N MET A 19 19.37 11.14 -5.69
CA MET A 19 20.07 12.43 -5.68
C MET A 19 20.83 12.66 -4.36
N LEU A 20 20.65 11.78 -3.37
CA LEU A 20 21.18 11.95 -2.01
C LEU A 20 22.28 10.96 -1.61
N PHE A 21 22.83 10.18 -2.55
CA PHE A 21 23.93 9.27 -2.24
C PHE A 21 25.21 9.72 -2.93
N SER A 22 26.00 10.54 -2.24
CA SER A 22 27.39 10.80 -2.60
C SER A 22 28.30 9.55 -2.48
N GLY A 23 27.76 8.35 -2.27
CA GLY A 23 28.54 7.12 -2.11
C GLY A 23 27.94 5.82 -2.67
N VAL A 24 26.75 5.83 -3.26
CA VAL A 24 26.09 4.60 -3.74
C VAL A 24 26.28 4.50 -5.25
N ASN A 25 27.38 3.85 -5.62
CA ASN A 25 27.73 3.31 -6.94
C ASN A 25 27.49 4.22 -8.15
N ARG A 26 28.59 4.66 -8.79
CA ARG A 26 28.60 5.47 -10.02
C ARG A 26 27.65 4.92 -11.10
N ARG A 27 27.56 3.60 -11.25
CA ARG A 27 26.72 2.93 -12.24
C ARG A 27 25.22 3.18 -12.02
N ILE A 28 24.75 3.18 -10.77
CA ILE A 28 23.34 3.47 -10.46
C ILE A 28 23.03 4.91 -10.85
N MET A 29 23.88 5.86 -10.44
CA MET A 29 23.71 7.28 -10.78
C MET A 29 23.70 7.54 -12.29
N GLU A 30 24.59 6.89 -13.04
CA GLU A 30 24.62 7.00 -14.51
C GLU A 30 23.33 6.52 -15.14
N ILE A 31 22.83 5.34 -14.75
CA ILE A 31 21.57 4.81 -15.28
C ILE A 31 20.42 5.75 -14.92
N THR A 32 20.32 6.19 -13.65
CA THR A 32 19.17 6.98 -13.22
C THR A 32 19.12 8.38 -13.82
N ARG A 33 20.27 9.01 -14.12
CA ARG A 33 20.32 10.30 -14.83
C ARG A 33 19.70 10.26 -16.22
N THR A 34 19.67 9.08 -16.85
CA THR A 34 19.07 8.93 -18.17
C THR A 34 17.55 8.76 -18.12
N ILE A 35 16.95 8.59 -16.94
CA ILE A 35 15.50 8.41 -16.77
C ILE A 35 14.89 9.79 -16.46
N PRO A 36 14.05 10.36 -17.34
CA PRO A 36 13.36 11.61 -17.05
C PRO A 36 12.47 11.46 -15.81
N LEU A 37 12.47 12.48 -14.95
CA LEU A 37 11.45 12.60 -13.91
C LEU A 37 10.09 12.63 -14.60
N GLY A 38 9.14 11.80 -14.18
CA GLY A 38 7.86 11.73 -14.90
C GLY A 38 7.73 10.57 -15.88
N ALA A 39 8.79 9.83 -16.20
CA ALA A 39 8.73 8.76 -17.19
C ALA A 39 8.19 7.43 -16.60
N GLY A 40 7.26 6.80 -17.32
CA GLY A 40 6.70 5.51 -16.94
C GLY A 40 7.72 4.37 -17.10
N PHE A 41 7.61 3.35 -16.24
CA PHE A 41 8.51 2.18 -16.25
C PHE A 41 8.56 1.47 -17.61
N GLU A 42 7.43 1.36 -18.29
CA GLU A 42 7.31 0.70 -19.60
C GLU A 42 8.19 1.34 -20.68
N GLN A 43 8.39 2.66 -20.62
CA GLN A 43 9.19 3.40 -21.59
C GLN A 43 10.70 3.21 -21.37
N HIS A 44 11.10 2.58 -20.27
CA HIS A 44 12.49 2.44 -19.83
C HIS A 44 12.81 1.06 -19.26
N ALA A 45 12.15 0.01 -19.76
CA ALA A 45 12.33 -1.37 -19.29
C ALA A 45 13.82 -1.80 -19.23
N ASP A 46 14.61 -1.46 -20.26
CA ASP A 46 16.05 -1.76 -20.29
C ASP A 46 16.82 -1.10 -19.13
N LYS A 47 16.45 0.12 -18.77
CA LYS A 47 17.09 0.84 -17.66
C LYS A 47 16.69 0.25 -16.31
N MET A 48 15.45 -0.23 -16.18
CA MET A 48 14.99 -0.93 -14.98
C MET A 48 15.73 -2.26 -14.79
N ALA A 49 15.94 -3.01 -15.87
CA ALA A 49 16.76 -4.22 -15.85
C ALA A 49 18.22 -3.92 -15.44
N GLN A 50 18.81 -2.85 -15.97
CA GLN A 50 20.17 -2.44 -15.58
C GLN A 50 20.25 -2.00 -14.11
N LEU A 51 19.26 -1.27 -13.61
CA LEU A 51 19.19 -0.88 -12.19
C LEU A 51 19.07 -2.11 -11.29
N LEU A 52 18.22 -3.05 -11.66
CA LEU A 52 18.05 -4.30 -10.93
C LEU A 52 19.38 -5.06 -10.82
N VAL A 53 20.11 -5.25 -11.94
CA VAL A 53 21.44 -5.88 -11.93
C VAL A 53 22.42 -5.12 -11.05
N ALA A 54 22.39 -3.78 -11.08
CA ALA A 54 23.25 -2.96 -10.24
C ALA A 54 22.93 -3.11 -8.74
N TYR A 55 21.64 -3.23 -8.37
CA TYR A 55 21.24 -3.48 -6.99
C TYR A 55 21.59 -4.90 -6.53
N GLU A 56 21.39 -5.92 -7.37
CA GLU A 56 21.80 -7.30 -7.05
C GLU A 56 23.30 -7.40 -6.74
N GLY A 57 24.14 -6.74 -7.54
CA GLY A 57 25.58 -6.68 -7.29
C GLY A 57 25.98 -6.00 -5.97
N LEU A 58 25.06 -5.26 -5.35
CA LEU A 58 25.26 -4.59 -4.06
C LEU A 58 24.53 -5.27 -2.90
N ARG A 59 23.71 -6.30 -3.16
CA ARG A 59 22.86 -6.95 -2.17
C ARG A 59 23.64 -7.47 -0.96
N GLU A 60 24.80 -8.07 -1.17
CA GLU A 60 25.59 -8.65 -0.08
C GLU A 60 26.35 -7.60 0.77
N THR A 61 26.70 -6.45 0.17
CA THR A 61 27.61 -5.49 0.81
C THR A 61 26.92 -4.22 1.31
N ARG A 62 25.81 -3.83 0.69
CA ARG A 62 25.15 -2.54 0.93
C ARG A 62 23.62 -2.64 1.04
N LEU A 63 23.10 -3.82 1.43
CA LEU A 63 21.66 -4.07 1.47
C LEU A 63 20.86 -2.99 2.20
N LYS A 64 21.33 -2.56 3.38
CA LYS A 64 20.65 -1.57 4.23
C LYS A 64 20.44 -0.22 3.51
N GLU A 65 21.41 0.16 2.68
CA GLU A 65 21.43 1.43 1.94
C GLU A 65 20.54 1.35 0.70
N ILE A 66 20.60 0.22 -0.01
CA ILE A 66 19.89 0.06 -1.28
C ILE A 66 18.47 -0.49 -1.12
N ALA A 67 18.13 -1.13 0.00
CA ALA A 67 16.88 -1.86 0.17
C ALA A 67 15.62 -1.04 -0.16
N PRO A 68 15.47 0.24 0.24
CA PRO A 68 14.32 1.05 -0.17
C PRO A 68 14.18 1.14 -1.70
N TYR A 69 15.30 1.25 -2.42
CA TYR A 69 15.31 1.42 -3.88
C TYR A 69 15.16 0.10 -4.61
N TYR A 70 15.89 -0.93 -4.15
CA TYR A 70 15.87 -2.26 -4.73
C TYR A 70 14.50 -2.94 -4.51
N GLY A 71 14.00 -2.95 -3.27
CA GLY A 71 12.68 -3.48 -2.97
C GLY A 71 11.56 -2.65 -3.60
N GLY A 72 11.69 -1.32 -3.65
CA GLY A 72 10.73 -0.45 -4.35
C GLY A 72 10.62 -0.79 -5.84
N LEU A 73 11.77 -0.92 -6.52
CA LEU A 73 11.82 -1.35 -7.92
C LEU A 73 11.20 -2.72 -8.12
N LEU A 74 11.47 -3.68 -7.23
CA LEU A 74 10.87 -5.02 -7.30
C LEU A 74 9.33 -4.97 -7.18
N VAL A 75 8.79 -4.14 -6.28
CA VAL A 75 7.33 -3.91 -6.19
C VAL A 75 6.79 -3.32 -7.48
N ASP A 76 7.45 -2.32 -8.05
CA ASP A 76 7.01 -1.66 -9.29
C ASP A 76 7.07 -2.61 -10.50
N LEU A 77 7.97 -3.60 -10.48
CA LEU A 77 8.05 -4.68 -11.47
C LEU A 77 7.08 -5.84 -11.19
N GLY A 78 6.22 -5.74 -10.17
CA GLY A 78 5.28 -6.80 -9.79
C GLY A 78 5.91 -7.96 -9.01
N ARG A 79 7.23 -7.92 -8.74
CA ARG A 79 8.00 -8.94 -8.00
C ARG A 79 7.90 -8.71 -6.50
N THR A 80 6.66 -8.65 -5.99
CA THR A 80 6.36 -8.20 -4.62
C THR A 80 6.92 -9.15 -3.56
N ASP A 81 6.91 -10.46 -3.78
CA ASP A 81 7.47 -11.43 -2.82
C ASP A 81 8.99 -11.29 -2.66
N GLU A 82 9.70 -11.00 -3.75
CA GLU A 82 11.13 -10.74 -3.71
C GLU A 82 11.43 -9.43 -2.97
N ALA A 83 10.62 -8.39 -3.20
CA ALA A 83 10.73 -7.14 -2.45
C ALA A 83 10.55 -7.37 -0.94
N ILE A 84 9.56 -8.16 -0.55
CA ILE A 84 9.30 -8.55 0.86
C ILE A 84 10.54 -9.22 1.45
N ALA A 85 11.14 -10.19 0.73
CA ALA A 85 12.36 -10.87 1.18
C ALA A 85 13.53 -9.88 1.36
N VAL A 86 13.74 -8.96 0.41
CA VAL A 86 14.77 -7.92 0.49
C VAL A 86 14.59 -7.03 1.72
N PHE A 87 13.37 -6.59 2.00
CA PHE A 87 13.08 -5.76 3.16
C PHE A 87 13.28 -6.52 4.47
N HIS A 88 12.86 -7.79 4.56
CA HIS A 88 13.14 -8.61 5.74
C HIS A 88 14.64 -8.79 5.96
N SER A 89 15.42 -9.12 4.93
CA SER A 89 16.87 -9.24 5.03
C SER A 89 17.51 -7.91 5.49
N ALA A 90 17.06 -6.77 4.95
CA ALA A 90 17.56 -5.46 5.37
C ALA A 90 17.23 -5.14 6.84
N LEU A 91 16.02 -5.47 7.31
CA LEU A 91 15.62 -5.30 8.71
C LEU A 91 16.35 -6.26 9.66
N GLY A 92 16.70 -7.46 9.20
CA GLY A 92 17.57 -8.38 9.94
C GLY A 92 18.96 -7.77 10.20
N LEU A 93 19.47 -6.98 9.25
CA LEU A 93 20.74 -6.28 9.41
C LEU A 93 20.64 -4.95 10.17
N ALA A 94 19.49 -4.26 10.10
CA ALA A 94 19.23 -3.01 10.81
C ALA A 94 17.73 -2.89 11.16
N PRO A 95 17.32 -3.36 12.36
CA PRO A 95 15.91 -3.44 12.76
C PRO A 95 15.17 -2.10 12.84
N ASN A 96 15.92 -1.00 12.96
CA ASN A 96 15.41 0.36 13.15
C ASN A 96 15.24 1.15 11.84
N LEU A 97 15.40 0.53 10.67
CA LEU A 97 15.18 1.18 9.38
C LEU A 97 13.68 1.43 9.14
N ARG A 98 13.18 2.55 9.68
CA ARG A 98 11.76 2.92 9.59
C ARG A 98 11.24 2.94 8.16
N VAL A 99 11.98 3.55 7.23
CA VAL A 99 11.59 3.61 5.81
C VAL A 99 11.38 2.22 5.23
N VAL A 100 12.32 1.29 5.48
CA VAL A 100 12.22 -0.10 5.02
C VAL A 100 11.02 -0.80 5.65
N ARG A 101 10.76 -0.59 6.95
CA ARG A 101 9.59 -1.15 7.64
C ARG A 101 8.27 -0.67 7.02
N THR A 102 8.13 0.63 6.75
CA THR A 102 6.95 1.18 6.08
C THR A 102 6.76 0.60 4.68
N MET A 103 7.84 0.41 3.91
CA MET A 103 7.79 -0.20 2.58
C MET A 103 7.42 -1.68 2.64
N LEU A 104 7.92 -2.42 3.62
CA LEU A 104 7.52 -3.81 3.87
C LEU A 104 6.03 -3.92 4.19
N ILE A 105 5.49 -3.07 5.06
CA ILE A 105 4.05 -3.05 5.38
C ILE A 105 3.21 -2.80 4.12
N ASP A 106 3.61 -1.85 3.28
CA ASP A 106 2.91 -1.58 2.00
C ASP A 106 3.01 -2.76 1.03
N ALA A 107 4.18 -3.41 0.92
CA ALA A 107 4.38 -4.59 0.09
C ALA A 107 3.54 -5.80 0.57
N LEU A 108 3.51 -6.07 1.88
CA LEU A 108 2.69 -7.13 2.47
C LEU A 108 1.20 -6.90 2.21
N ARG A 109 0.72 -5.65 2.33
CA ARG A 109 -0.67 -5.30 2.00
C ARG A 109 -1.00 -5.53 0.53
N ARG A 110 -0.10 -5.17 -0.38
CA ARG A 110 -0.27 -5.41 -1.83
C ARG A 110 -0.28 -6.89 -2.18
N ALA A 111 0.50 -7.70 -1.45
CA ALA A 111 0.51 -9.15 -1.57
C ALA A 111 -0.67 -9.84 -0.84
N GLY A 112 -1.54 -9.10 -0.15
CA GLY A 112 -2.64 -9.67 0.64
C GLY A 112 -2.20 -10.39 1.92
N ARG A 113 -0.93 -10.25 2.33
CA ARG A 113 -0.34 -10.85 3.54
C ARG A 113 -0.65 -9.98 4.77
N TYR A 114 -1.94 -9.81 5.07
CA TYR A 114 -2.43 -8.93 6.13
C TYR A 114 -2.02 -9.33 7.56
N PRO A 115 -1.94 -10.63 7.94
CA PRO A 115 -1.44 -11.01 9.27
C PRO A 115 -0.01 -10.52 9.52
N GLU A 116 0.87 -10.69 8.54
CA GLU A 116 2.26 -10.22 8.63
C GLU A 116 2.34 -8.69 8.63
N ALA A 117 1.52 -8.02 7.82
CA ALA A 117 1.44 -6.56 7.84
C ALA A 117 0.99 -6.03 9.20
N GLN A 118 -0.01 -6.69 9.82
CA GLN A 118 -0.51 -6.34 11.16
C GLN A 118 0.58 -6.51 12.21
N GLN A 119 1.34 -7.61 12.16
CA GLN A 119 2.47 -7.82 13.06
C GLN A 119 3.52 -6.70 12.92
N MET A 120 3.88 -6.31 11.69
CA MET A 120 4.86 -5.24 11.46
C MET A 120 4.39 -3.87 11.94
N VAL A 121 3.10 -3.56 11.76
CA VAL A 121 2.47 -2.34 12.31
C VAL A 121 2.51 -2.35 13.83
N GLN A 122 2.19 -3.49 14.45
CA GLN A 122 2.20 -3.63 15.90
C GLN A 122 3.60 -3.44 16.49
N GLU A 123 4.61 -4.07 15.90
CA GLU A 123 6.00 -3.87 16.31
C GLU A 123 6.47 -2.42 16.15
N GLU A 124 6.07 -1.72 15.08
CA GLU A 124 6.42 -0.30 14.90
C GLU A 124 5.78 0.57 16.00
N PHE A 125 4.52 0.30 16.32
CA PHE A 125 3.84 0.96 17.42
C PHE A 125 4.57 0.71 18.74
N ASP A 126 4.95 -0.53 19.03
CA ASP A 126 5.63 -0.90 20.27
C ASP A 126 7.01 -0.25 20.40
N LEU A 127 7.79 -0.23 19.31
CA LEU A 127 9.07 0.50 19.26
C LEU A 127 8.87 2.00 19.49
N SER A 128 7.82 2.60 18.93
CA SER A 128 7.51 4.01 19.15
C SER A 128 7.15 4.31 20.61
N GLN A 129 6.34 3.46 21.23
CA GLN A 129 5.92 3.60 22.62
C GLN A 129 7.08 3.33 23.59
N ALA A 130 7.95 2.35 23.30
CA ALA A 130 9.16 2.09 24.09
C ALA A 130 10.11 3.29 24.10
N ARG A 131 10.28 3.97 22.95
CA ARG A 131 11.08 5.19 22.86
C ARG A 131 10.51 6.36 23.67
N VAL A 132 9.19 6.44 23.79
CA VAL A 132 8.51 7.42 24.65
C VAL A 132 8.66 7.04 26.13
N LYS A 133 8.56 5.74 26.48
CA LYS A 133 8.69 5.21 27.84
C LYS A 133 10.11 5.21 28.41
N GLY A 134 11.16 5.26 27.58
CA GLY A 134 12.52 5.51 28.04
C GLY A 134 12.66 6.81 28.86
N VAL A 135 11.64 7.68 28.80
CA VAL A 135 11.51 8.93 29.57
C VAL A 135 10.60 8.75 30.82
N THR A 136 9.74 7.74 30.87
CA THR A 136 8.80 7.49 31.99
C THR A 136 8.62 5.99 32.24
N GLY A 137 9.29 5.47 33.27
CA GLY A 137 9.36 4.04 33.62
C GLY A 137 8.03 3.41 34.07
N GLY A 138 7.14 3.10 33.13
CA GLY A 138 5.90 2.36 33.39
C GLY A 138 5.52 1.42 32.24
N ALA A 139 5.32 0.14 32.56
CA ALA A 139 4.82 -0.87 31.64
C ALA A 139 3.33 -0.61 31.30
N VAL A 140 3.07 0.26 30.32
CA VAL A 140 1.71 0.45 29.78
C VAL A 140 1.35 -0.75 28.91
N ARG A 141 0.27 -1.46 29.29
CA ARG A 141 -0.44 -2.42 28.44
C ARG A 141 -0.75 -1.77 27.09
N LEU A 142 -0.38 -2.49 26.03
CA LEU A 142 -0.63 -2.15 24.64
C LEU A 142 -2.08 -1.70 24.49
N SER A 143 -2.31 -0.44 24.10
CA SER A 143 -3.68 0.03 23.91
C SER A 143 -4.28 -0.76 22.76
N GLU A 144 -5.25 -1.63 23.04
CA GLU A 144 -6.06 -2.28 22.03
C GLU A 144 -6.69 -1.20 21.12
N TYR A 145 -6.53 -1.34 19.80
CA TYR A 145 -7.14 -0.45 18.83
C TYR A 145 -7.52 -1.22 17.57
N SER A 146 -8.66 -0.89 16.97
CA SER A 146 -8.99 -1.36 15.63
C SER A 146 -8.43 -0.39 14.59
N ALA A 147 -7.97 -0.91 13.45
CA ALA A 147 -7.46 -0.08 12.36
C ALA A 147 -7.92 -0.62 11.01
N ILE A 148 -8.68 0.20 10.29
CA ILE A 148 -9.16 -0.15 8.96
C ILE A 148 -8.08 0.10 7.90
N SER A 149 -7.82 -0.92 7.10
CA SER A 149 -6.95 -0.85 5.93
C SER A 149 -7.73 -1.27 4.69
N LEU A 150 -7.65 -0.47 3.63
CA LEU A 150 -8.28 -0.78 2.35
C LEU A 150 -7.18 -1.16 1.34
N SER A 151 -7.42 -2.20 0.54
CA SER A 151 -6.54 -2.55 -0.59
C SER A 151 -6.61 -1.52 -1.72
N ALA A 152 -7.75 -0.84 -1.86
CA ALA A 152 -7.96 0.24 -2.82
C ALA A 152 -8.80 1.37 -2.21
N SER A 153 -8.49 2.61 -2.59
CA SER A 153 -9.31 3.81 -2.27
C SER A 153 -10.00 4.40 -3.50
N PHE A 154 -9.72 3.81 -4.67
CA PHE A 154 -10.29 4.17 -5.95
C PHE A 154 -10.41 2.92 -6.82
N LEU A 155 -11.58 2.72 -7.41
CA LEU A 155 -11.90 1.64 -8.33
C LEU A 155 -12.33 2.26 -9.67
N SER A 156 -11.70 1.84 -10.76
CA SER A 156 -12.04 2.30 -12.10
C SER A 156 -12.44 1.10 -12.95
N PHE A 157 -13.70 1.08 -13.35
CA PHE A 157 -14.27 0.03 -14.20
C PHE A 157 -13.89 0.19 -15.68
N GLY A 158 -13.23 1.30 -16.05
CA GLY A 158 -12.95 1.60 -17.45
C GLY A 158 -14.24 1.81 -18.26
N GLU A 159 -14.22 1.31 -19.48
CA GLU A 159 -15.38 1.30 -20.38
C GLU A 159 -16.14 -0.02 -20.24
N VAL A 160 -17.46 0.07 -20.07
CA VAL A 160 -18.38 -1.07 -20.01
C VAL A 160 -19.55 -0.81 -20.94
N GLY A 161 -19.92 -1.81 -21.74
CA GLY A 161 -21.04 -1.71 -22.68
C GLY A 161 -22.36 -1.39 -21.97
N VAL A 162 -23.22 -0.60 -22.60
CA VAL A 162 -24.56 -0.34 -22.06
C VAL A 162 -25.35 -1.65 -21.95
N GLY A 163 -25.87 -1.93 -20.76
CA GLY A 163 -26.56 -3.18 -20.42
C GLY A 163 -25.64 -4.29 -19.88
N GLU A 164 -24.33 -4.18 -20.10
CA GLU A 164 -23.32 -5.10 -19.57
C GLU A 164 -22.95 -4.78 -18.12
N GLN A 165 -22.25 -5.70 -17.47
CA GLN A 165 -21.82 -5.58 -16.08
C GLN A 165 -20.32 -5.80 -15.94
N GLY A 166 -19.63 -4.82 -15.35
CA GLY A 166 -18.27 -4.98 -14.84
C GLY A 166 -18.29 -5.28 -13.34
N SER A 167 -17.30 -6.04 -12.86
CA SER A 167 -17.08 -6.25 -11.43
C SER A 167 -15.64 -5.96 -11.03
N LEU A 168 -15.47 -5.39 -9.84
CA LEU A 168 -14.17 -5.13 -9.23
C LEU A 168 -14.20 -5.53 -7.76
N LYS A 169 -13.15 -6.24 -7.33
CA LYS A 169 -12.98 -6.69 -5.95
C LYS A 169 -11.97 -5.83 -5.22
N PHE A 170 -12.22 -5.60 -3.95
CA PHE A 170 -11.26 -4.99 -3.04
C PHE A 170 -11.42 -5.59 -1.64
N THR A 171 -10.48 -5.30 -0.75
CA THR A 171 -10.40 -5.92 0.57
C THR A 171 -10.35 -4.87 1.66
N ILE A 172 -11.07 -5.14 2.74
CA ILE A 172 -10.93 -4.45 4.03
C ILE A 172 -10.14 -5.38 4.94
N ALA A 173 -9.08 -4.89 5.57
CA ALA A 173 -8.28 -5.64 6.54
C ALA A 173 -8.22 -4.89 7.88
N ASN A 174 -8.12 -5.66 8.96
CA ASN A 174 -7.87 -5.10 10.28
C ASN A 174 -6.37 -5.18 10.62
N LEU A 175 -5.69 -4.04 10.54
CA LEU A 175 -4.27 -3.92 10.92
C LEU A 175 -4.08 -3.46 12.37
N GLY A 176 -5.15 -3.45 13.16
CA GLY A 176 -5.11 -3.12 14.58
C GLY A 176 -4.85 -4.35 15.45
N THR A 177 -5.00 -4.19 16.75
CA THR A 177 -4.92 -5.24 17.78
C THR A 177 -6.26 -5.56 18.43
N ALA A 178 -7.31 -4.79 18.12
CA ALA A 178 -8.69 -5.04 18.55
C ALA A 178 -9.58 -5.35 17.35
N THR A 179 -10.67 -6.08 17.57
CA THR A 179 -11.67 -6.40 16.54
C THR A 179 -12.20 -5.13 15.85
N LEU A 180 -12.13 -5.11 14.52
CA LEU A 180 -12.70 -4.07 13.68
C LEU A 180 -14.16 -4.39 13.41
N GLU A 181 -15.06 -3.57 13.94
CA GLU A 181 -16.49 -3.70 13.71
C GLU A 181 -16.90 -2.72 12.61
N ILE A 182 -17.36 -3.28 11.48
CA ILE A 182 -17.99 -2.54 10.39
C ILE A 182 -19.48 -2.49 10.68
N SER A 183 -19.98 -1.31 11.04
CA SER A 183 -21.41 -1.12 11.36
C SER A 183 -22.25 -0.95 10.11
N ARG A 184 -21.62 -0.53 9.00
CA ARG A 184 -22.33 -0.13 7.78
C ARG A 184 -21.39 0.04 6.60
N ILE A 185 -21.72 -0.61 5.49
CA ILE A 185 -21.14 -0.40 4.16
C ILE A 185 -22.26 0.13 3.27
N GLN A 186 -22.18 1.41 2.91
CA GLN A 186 -23.24 2.10 2.19
C GLN A 186 -22.69 3.11 1.18
N ALA A 187 -23.58 3.88 0.58
CA ALA A 187 -23.33 4.84 -0.50
C ALA A 187 -22.91 4.15 -1.81
N LEU A 188 -23.90 3.86 -2.66
CA LEU A 188 -23.71 3.66 -4.09
C LEU A 188 -25.00 4.09 -4.80
N GLY A 189 -24.88 4.94 -5.81
CA GLY A 189 -25.96 5.27 -6.73
C GLY A 189 -25.84 4.47 -8.01
N ARG A 190 -26.97 4.14 -8.65
CA ARG A 190 -26.96 3.54 -9.99
C ARG A 190 -26.11 4.44 -10.91
N PRO A 191 -25.26 3.85 -11.77
CA PRO A 191 -25.16 2.43 -12.12
C PRO A 191 -24.25 1.56 -11.24
N PHE A 192 -23.70 2.08 -10.13
CA PHE A 192 -22.87 1.28 -9.22
C PHE A 192 -23.73 0.54 -8.19
N SER A 193 -23.33 -0.67 -7.84
CA SER A 193 -23.93 -1.46 -6.75
C SER A 193 -22.91 -2.37 -6.09
N LEU A 194 -23.27 -2.98 -4.97
CA LEU A 194 -22.49 -4.05 -4.34
C LEU A 194 -23.11 -5.39 -4.75
N ALA A 195 -22.27 -6.41 -4.94
CA ALA A 195 -22.77 -7.77 -5.19
C ALA A 195 -23.67 -8.23 -4.04
N ALA A 196 -24.68 -9.06 -4.35
CA ALA A 196 -25.65 -9.54 -3.36
C ALA A 196 -24.98 -10.37 -2.25
N SER A 197 -23.87 -11.04 -2.57
CA SER A 197 -23.04 -11.81 -1.63
C SER A 197 -22.17 -10.94 -0.72
N THR A 198 -22.07 -9.64 -0.98
CA THR A 198 -21.22 -8.74 -0.19
C THR A 198 -21.94 -8.33 1.10
N PRO A 199 -21.36 -8.60 2.28
CA PRO A 199 -21.96 -8.21 3.55
C PRO A 199 -22.07 -6.68 3.70
N ARG A 200 -23.00 -6.22 4.55
CA ARG A 200 -23.26 -4.79 4.82
C ARG A 200 -22.76 -4.33 6.18
N ASP A 201 -22.51 -5.28 7.06
CA ASP A 201 -21.82 -5.17 8.34
C ASP A 201 -20.85 -6.35 8.47
N ALA A 202 -19.86 -6.25 9.34
CA ALA A 202 -18.89 -7.31 9.55
C ALA A 202 -18.09 -7.13 10.84
N ARG A 203 -17.54 -8.23 11.34
CA ARG A 203 -16.47 -8.23 12.34
C ARG A 203 -15.20 -8.81 11.71
N ILE A 204 -14.09 -8.09 11.83
CA ILE A 204 -12.80 -8.50 11.28
C ILE A 204 -11.80 -8.53 12.42
N GLU A 205 -11.36 -9.74 12.79
CA GLU A 205 -10.36 -9.93 13.85
C GLU A 205 -8.99 -9.37 13.45
N PRO A 206 -8.09 -9.08 14.40
CA PRO A 206 -6.74 -8.61 14.09
C PRO A 206 -6.01 -9.50 13.08
N GLY A 207 -5.46 -8.91 12.02
CA GLY A 207 -4.77 -9.63 10.94
C GLY A 207 -5.70 -10.25 9.89
N GLU A 208 -6.99 -10.38 10.18
CA GLU A 208 -7.99 -10.89 9.24
C GLU A 208 -8.41 -9.85 8.20
N SER A 209 -9.08 -10.33 7.15
CA SER A 209 -9.57 -9.49 6.06
C SER A 209 -10.88 -9.97 5.46
N LEU A 210 -11.60 -9.05 4.83
CA LEU A 210 -12.90 -9.24 4.19
C LEU A 210 -12.84 -8.74 2.75
N ALA A 211 -13.12 -9.62 1.79
CA ALA A 211 -13.27 -9.25 0.39
C ALA A 211 -14.68 -8.71 0.11
N LEU A 212 -14.75 -7.62 -0.64
CA LEU A 212 -15.98 -6.99 -1.12
C LEU A 212 -15.96 -6.93 -2.64
N GLU A 213 -17.14 -7.06 -3.25
CA GLU A 213 -17.30 -6.98 -4.70
C GLU A 213 -18.26 -5.85 -5.07
N THR A 214 -17.75 -4.94 -5.90
CA THR A 214 -18.49 -3.81 -6.47
C THR A 214 -18.81 -4.09 -7.92
N LEU A 215 -19.98 -3.63 -8.36
CA LEU A 215 -20.53 -3.84 -9.68
C LEU A 215 -20.79 -2.48 -10.35
N PHE A 216 -20.66 -2.45 -11.66
CA PHE A 216 -21.02 -1.30 -12.50
C PHE A 216 -21.81 -1.80 -13.71
N GLN A 217 -23.06 -1.34 -13.84
CA GLN A 217 -23.97 -1.72 -14.93
C GLN A 217 -24.64 -0.48 -15.54
N PRO A 218 -23.98 0.20 -16.51
CA PRO A 218 -24.52 1.41 -17.12
C PRO A 218 -25.73 1.09 -18.00
N LEU A 219 -26.81 1.86 -17.85
CA LEU A 219 -28.00 1.75 -18.70
C LEU A 219 -28.04 2.78 -19.84
N ARG A 220 -27.06 3.68 -19.87
CA ARG A 220 -26.87 4.72 -20.89
C ARG A 220 -25.39 5.03 -21.01
N GLY A 221 -24.99 5.52 -22.18
CA GLY A 221 -23.63 6.03 -22.40
C GLY A 221 -23.32 7.22 -21.49
N GLY A 222 -22.06 7.37 -21.10
CA GLY A 222 -21.57 8.49 -20.30
C GLY A 222 -20.66 8.10 -19.15
N ARG A 223 -20.05 9.12 -18.51
CA ARG A 223 -19.15 8.93 -17.37
C ARG A 223 -19.92 9.01 -16.06
N PHE A 224 -19.68 8.05 -15.17
CA PHE A 224 -20.30 7.96 -13.86
C PHE A 224 -19.24 7.93 -12.77
N GLN A 225 -19.56 8.54 -11.63
CA GLN A 225 -18.73 8.53 -10.44
C GLN A 225 -19.62 8.33 -9.20
N SER A 226 -19.10 7.65 -8.19
CA SER A 226 -19.76 7.45 -6.90
C SER A 226 -18.71 7.28 -5.80
N THR A 227 -19.14 7.33 -4.54
CA THR A 227 -18.28 7.03 -3.39
C THR A 227 -18.98 5.99 -2.53
N LEU A 228 -18.27 4.92 -2.21
CA LEU A 228 -18.64 3.92 -1.21
C LEU A 228 -18.09 4.34 0.15
N GLU A 229 -18.97 4.37 1.15
CA GLU A 229 -18.69 4.72 2.54
C GLU A 229 -18.73 3.47 3.43
N ILE A 230 -17.70 3.32 4.25
CA ILE A 230 -17.54 2.21 5.18
C ILE A 230 -17.39 2.82 6.57
N VAL A 231 -18.41 2.66 7.42
CA VAL A 231 -18.43 3.16 8.80
C VAL A 231 -17.99 2.04 9.74
N SER A 232 -17.03 2.33 10.60
CA SER A 232 -16.44 1.35 11.53
C SER A 232 -16.02 1.96 12.86
N ASN A 233 -15.68 1.10 13.81
CA ASN A 233 -15.08 1.48 15.09
C ASN A 233 -13.57 1.84 15.01
N ALA A 234 -12.98 1.87 13.80
CA ALA A 234 -11.55 2.09 13.63
C ALA A 234 -11.04 3.37 14.31
N ARG A 235 -9.90 3.25 15.00
CA ARG A 235 -9.24 4.38 15.65
C ARG A 235 -8.82 5.42 14.61
N GLY A 236 -9.22 6.67 14.82
CA GLY A 236 -8.93 7.80 13.92
C GLY A 236 -9.87 7.88 12.72
N ARG A 237 -9.91 6.85 11.86
CA ARG A 237 -10.72 6.85 10.63
C ARG A 237 -12.03 6.06 10.79
N LYS A 238 -13.01 6.66 11.47
CA LYS A 238 -14.34 6.04 11.68
C LYS A 238 -15.13 5.83 10.39
N THR A 239 -14.92 6.68 9.38
CA THR A 239 -15.51 6.52 8.05
C THR A 239 -14.41 6.44 7.01
N ALA A 240 -14.39 5.33 6.28
CA ALA A 240 -13.48 5.11 5.17
C ALA A 240 -14.23 5.21 3.84
N GLU A 241 -13.61 5.85 2.86
CA GLU A 241 -14.20 6.09 1.54
C GLU A 241 -13.42 5.35 0.44
N VAL A 242 -14.16 4.76 -0.50
CA VAL A 242 -13.66 4.22 -1.77
C VAL A 242 -14.37 4.93 -2.92
N ARG A 243 -13.62 5.64 -3.75
CA ARG A 243 -14.17 6.33 -4.94
C ARG A 243 -14.35 5.33 -6.09
N LEU A 244 -15.42 5.45 -6.85
CA LEU A 244 -15.70 4.60 -8.01
C LEU A 244 -15.86 5.46 -9.25
N SER A 245 -15.40 4.95 -10.39
CA SER A 245 -15.59 5.56 -11.71
C SER A 245 -15.81 4.51 -12.79
N GLY A 246 -16.59 4.85 -13.81
CA GLY A 246 -16.80 4.00 -14.98
C GLY A 246 -17.42 4.81 -16.12
N GLN A 247 -17.28 4.31 -17.34
CA GLN A 247 -17.85 4.91 -18.54
C GLN A 247 -18.74 3.89 -19.25
N GLY A 248 -20.01 4.23 -19.46
CA GLY A 248 -20.90 3.49 -20.35
C GLY A 248 -20.59 3.82 -21.80
N VAL A 249 -20.40 2.81 -22.64
CA VAL A 249 -20.21 2.94 -24.09
C VAL A 249 -21.29 2.14 -24.83
N GLU A 250 -21.73 2.65 -25.98
CA GLU A 250 -22.74 1.99 -26.83
C GLU A 250 -22.15 0.82 -27.62
#